data_AF-A0A401RKJ7-F1
#
_entry.id   AF-A0A401RKJ7-F1
#
_cell.length_a   1.000
_cell.length_b   1.000
_cell.length_c   1.000
_cell.angle_alpha   90.00
_cell.angle_beta   90.00
_cell.angle_gamma   90.00
#
_symmetry.space_group_name_H-M   'P 1'
#
loop_
_entity.id
_entity.type
_entity.pdbx_description
1 polymer ?
#
loop_
_entity_poly.entity_id
_entity_poly.type
_entity_poly.pdbx_seq_one_letter_code
_entity_poly.pdbx_strand_id
1 'polypeptide(L)'
;DGPGFYTTRCLAPTLAEALRVLQEHADPKKLDAVTTGYGFPVGTATLIDEVGIDVAAHVAEDLGKVFGSRMAGGSAELLKEMVAKGFLGRKTGKGCFIYQAGVKGKTLNPGAKEIFERFKLPANLEVSSDEDIQLRLVSRFVNEAVLCLQDGILNDPTEGDIGAVFGLGFPPCLGGPFKFLDAYGANKLVDKMKKYESVYGSEFSPCQMLLDYAKDTSKKFRH
;
A
#
# COMPACT_ATOMS: atom_id res chain seq x y z
N ASP A 1 19.49 9.49 7.29
CA ASP A 1 19.38 8.16 6.67
C ASP A 1 18.83 7.13 7.64
N GLY A 2 17.87 6.33 7.16
CA GLY A 2 17.27 5.22 7.89
C GLY A 2 16.86 4.09 6.93
N PRO A 3 16.61 2.87 7.43
CA PRO A 3 16.29 1.72 6.57
C PRO A 3 15.08 1.99 5.66
N GLY A 4 15.28 1.86 4.34
CA GLY A 4 14.25 2.07 3.31
C GLY A 4 14.05 3.51 2.82
N PHE A 5 14.72 4.51 3.41
CA PHE A 5 14.49 5.94 3.11
C PHE A 5 12.99 6.31 3.15
N TYR A 6 12.59 7.52 2.74
CA TYR A 6 11.17 7.90 2.73
C TYR A 6 10.33 7.02 1.78
N THR A 7 10.88 6.71 0.60
CA THR A 7 10.13 6.12 -0.51
C THR A 7 9.76 4.66 -0.29
N THR A 8 10.75 3.79 -0.09
CA THR A 8 10.51 2.36 0.11
C THR A 8 9.75 2.11 1.41
N ARG A 9 10.02 2.90 2.45
CA ARG A 9 9.33 2.78 3.74
C ARG A 9 7.83 3.09 3.65
N CYS A 10 7.42 4.09 2.87
CA CYS A 10 5.99 4.37 2.67
C CYS A 10 5.30 3.35 1.76
N LEU A 11 6.01 2.85 0.74
CA LEU A 11 5.41 1.96 -0.25
C LEU A 11 5.23 0.53 0.27
N ALA A 12 6.18 0.03 1.07
CA ALA A 12 6.17 -1.34 1.57
C ALA A 12 4.87 -1.77 2.28
N PRO A 13 4.34 -1.04 3.28
CA PRO A 13 3.10 -1.44 3.95
C PRO A 13 1.89 -1.36 3.01
N THR A 14 1.88 -0.44 2.05
CA THR A 14 0.82 -0.37 1.03
C THR A 14 0.84 -1.57 0.12
N LEU A 15 2.01 -2.06 -0.31
CA LEU A 15 2.12 -3.27 -1.11
C LEU A 15 1.80 -4.54 -0.30
N ALA A 16 2.19 -4.59 0.97
CA ALA A 16 1.79 -5.66 1.88
C ALA A 16 0.26 -5.72 2.02
N GLU A 17 -0.39 -4.56 2.13
CA GLU A 17 -1.84 -4.46 2.19
C GLU A 17 -2.51 -4.83 0.87
N ALA A 18 -1.96 -4.40 -0.26
CA ALA A 18 -2.44 -4.80 -1.58
C ALA A 18 -2.42 -6.32 -1.74
N LEU A 19 -1.37 -6.98 -1.26
CA LEU A 19 -1.30 -8.43 -1.23
C LEU A 19 -2.37 -9.06 -0.33
N ARG A 20 -2.65 -8.46 0.83
CA ARG A 20 -3.75 -8.90 1.70
C ARG A 20 -5.10 -8.82 0.99
N VAL A 21 -5.37 -7.72 0.30
CA VAL A 21 -6.58 -7.52 -0.51
C VAL A 21 -6.67 -8.54 -1.65
N LEU A 22 -5.54 -8.86 -2.30
CA LEU A 22 -5.49 -9.93 -3.31
C LEU A 22 -5.79 -11.31 -2.72
N GLN A 23 -5.35 -11.61 -1.50
CA GLN A 23 -5.75 -12.84 -0.81
C GLN A 23 -7.23 -12.87 -0.43
N GLU A 24 -7.83 -11.71 -0.13
CA GLU A 24 -9.24 -11.64 0.26
C GLU A 24 -10.19 -11.77 -0.95
N HIS A 25 -9.80 -11.24 -2.11
CA HIS A 25 -10.69 -11.15 -3.28
C HIS A 25 -10.22 -11.94 -4.51
N ALA A 26 -8.95 -12.32 -4.59
CA ALA A 26 -8.34 -13.03 -5.72
C ALA A 26 -8.55 -12.36 -7.10
N ASP A 27 -8.71 -11.03 -7.13
CA ASP A 27 -8.98 -10.28 -8.35
C ASP A 27 -8.06 -9.06 -8.51
N PRO A 28 -6.92 -9.22 -9.23
CA PRO A 28 -6.03 -8.11 -9.56
C PRO A 28 -6.68 -6.99 -10.37
N LYS A 29 -7.66 -7.31 -11.25
CA LYS A 29 -8.33 -6.28 -12.05
C LYS A 29 -9.24 -5.42 -11.18
N LYS A 30 -9.94 -6.03 -10.21
CA LYS A 30 -10.73 -5.28 -9.24
C LYS A 30 -9.82 -4.36 -8.42
N LEU A 31 -8.70 -4.87 -7.89
CA LEU A 31 -7.77 -4.04 -7.12
C LEU A 31 -7.25 -2.84 -7.93
N ASP A 32 -6.85 -3.07 -9.18
CA ASP A 32 -6.42 -1.99 -10.08
C ASP A 32 -7.54 -0.98 -10.33
N ALA A 33 -8.77 -1.43 -10.58
CA ALA A 33 -9.92 -0.54 -10.80
C ALA A 33 -10.27 0.29 -9.56
N VAL A 34 -10.27 -0.33 -8.37
CA VAL A 34 -10.56 0.35 -7.10
C VAL A 34 -9.51 1.43 -6.80
N THR A 35 -8.23 1.12 -7.03
CA THR A 35 -7.13 2.04 -6.73
C THR A 35 -7.01 3.16 -7.76
N THR A 36 -7.13 2.86 -9.05
CA THR A 36 -7.17 3.90 -10.10
C THR A 36 -8.42 4.78 -9.99
N GLY A 37 -9.58 4.20 -9.63
CA GLY A 37 -10.81 4.95 -9.38
C GLY A 37 -10.72 5.92 -8.19
N TYR A 38 -9.80 5.68 -7.25
CA TYR A 38 -9.49 6.61 -6.16
C TYR A 38 -8.58 7.77 -6.60
N GLY A 39 -7.85 7.61 -7.71
CA GLY A 39 -6.94 8.62 -8.26
C GLY A 39 -5.47 8.20 -8.32
N PHE A 40 -5.12 6.94 -7.99
CA PHE A 40 -3.76 6.45 -8.22
C PHE A 40 -3.48 6.41 -9.74
N PRO A 41 -2.30 6.88 -10.21
CA PRO A 41 -1.96 6.85 -11.64
C PRO A 41 -1.84 5.44 -12.22
N VAL A 42 -1.46 4.49 -11.37
CA VAL A 42 -1.26 3.07 -11.71
C VAL A 42 -1.99 2.23 -10.68
N GLY A 43 -2.71 1.20 -11.15
CA GLY A 43 -3.37 0.25 -10.26
C GLY A 43 -2.37 -0.54 -9.43
N THR A 44 -2.69 -0.84 -8.17
CA THR A 44 -1.68 -1.38 -7.25
C THR A 44 -1.21 -2.80 -7.60
N ALA A 45 -2.05 -3.66 -8.19
CA ALA A 45 -1.60 -4.97 -8.66
C ALA A 45 -0.65 -4.82 -9.87
N THR A 46 -0.94 -3.88 -10.76
CA THR A 46 0.01 -3.49 -11.81
C THR A 46 1.32 -2.97 -11.23
N LEU A 47 1.25 -2.11 -10.21
CA LEU A 47 2.44 -1.50 -9.60
C LEU A 47 3.36 -2.58 -9.01
N ILE A 48 2.81 -3.61 -8.36
CA ILE A 48 3.58 -4.76 -7.87
C ILE A 48 4.33 -5.44 -9.02
N ASP A 49 3.69 -5.66 -10.17
CA ASP A 49 4.33 -6.26 -11.33
C ASP A 49 5.37 -5.34 -11.99
N GLU A 50 5.21 -4.02 -11.90
CA GLU A 50 6.19 -3.04 -12.41
C GLU A 50 7.44 -2.96 -11.53
N VAL A 51 7.27 -2.96 -10.21
CA VAL A 51 8.37 -3.03 -9.24
C VAL A 51 9.10 -4.38 -9.34
N GLY A 52 8.33 -5.46 -9.50
CA GLY A 52 8.80 -6.82 -9.52
C GLY A 52 8.50 -7.55 -8.21
N ILE A 53 7.91 -8.73 -8.33
CA ILE A 53 7.40 -9.51 -7.18
C ILE A 53 8.52 -10.02 -6.28
N ASP A 54 9.67 -10.36 -6.86
CA ASP A 54 10.88 -10.73 -6.11
C ASP A 54 11.47 -9.55 -5.34
N VAL A 55 11.44 -8.34 -5.90
CA VAL A 55 11.87 -7.13 -5.20
C VAL A 55 10.92 -6.84 -4.04
N ALA A 56 9.61 -6.92 -4.27
CA ALA A 56 8.61 -6.76 -3.21
C ALA A 56 8.80 -7.80 -2.09
N ALA A 57 9.08 -9.06 -2.42
CA ALA A 57 9.36 -10.11 -1.45
C ALA A 57 10.60 -9.80 -0.59
N HIS A 58 11.68 -9.35 -1.23
CA HIS A 58 12.91 -9.00 -0.52
C HIS A 58 12.72 -7.80 0.41
N VAL A 59 12.06 -6.73 -0.07
CA VAL A 59 11.74 -5.55 0.74
C VAL A 59 10.84 -5.89 1.92
N ALA A 60 9.83 -6.74 1.71
CA ALA A 60 8.94 -7.18 2.79
C ALA A 60 9.70 -7.94 3.88
N GLU A 61 10.66 -8.79 3.50
CA GLU A 61 11.51 -9.51 4.46
C GLU A 61 12.41 -8.56 5.25
N ASP A 62 13.12 -7.67 4.56
CA ASP A 62 14.10 -6.78 5.20
C ASP A 62 13.43 -5.74 6.10
N LEU A 63 12.38 -5.08 5.63
CA LEU A 63 11.63 -4.12 6.45
C LEU A 63 10.80 -4.82 7.53
N GLY A 64 10.36 -6.06 7.28
CA GLY A 64 9.70 -6.89 8.29
C GLY A 64 10.62 -7.22 9.47
N LYS A 65 11.91 -7.46 9.24
CA LYS A 65 12.90 -7.68 10.32
C LYS A 65 13.10 -6.44 11.19
N VAL A 66 13.02 -5.25 10.59
CA VAL A 66 13.28 -3.97 11.27
C VAL A 66 12.03 -3.43 11.98
N PHE A 67 10.88 -3.49 11.32
CA PHE A 67 9.65 -2.83 11.77
C PHE A 67 8.53 -3.80 12.18
N GLY A 68 8.76 -5.11 12.04
CA GLY A 68 7.88 -6.16 12.55
C GLY A 68 6.49 -6.13 11.94
N SER A 69 5.48 -6.31 12.79
CA SER A 69 4.07 -6.38 12.39
C SER A 69 3.57 -5.14 11.68
N ARG A 70 4.22 -3.98 11.82
CA ARG A 70 3.86 -2.76 11.10
C ARG A 70 4.00 -2.89 9.58
N MET A 71 4.88 -3.77 9.12
CA MET A 71 5.11 -4.06 7.68
C MET A 71 4.42 -5.34 7.21
N ALA A 72 3.70 -6.03 8.10
CA ALA A 72 2.93 -7.21 7.76
C ALA A 72 1.67 -6.86 6.93
N GLY A 73 0.94 -7.87 6.48
CA GLY A 73 -0.24 -7.74 5.62
C GLY A 73 -0.55 -9.07 4.95
N GLY A 74 -0.27 -9.14 3.65
CA GLY A 74 -0.40 -10.37 2.88
C GLY A 74 0.69 -11.42 3.17
N SER A 75 0.45 -12.65 2.72
CA SER A 75 1.31 -13.81 2.94
C SER A 75 2.65 -13.70 2.19
N ALA A 76 3.75 -13.73 2.94
CA ALA A 76 5.09 -13.83 2.34
C ALA A 76 5.29 -15.13 1.54
N GLU A 77 4.63 -16.23 1.92
CA GLU A 77 4.70 -17.51 1.20
C GLU A 77 4.04 -17.44 -0.19
N LEU A 78 2.99 -16.62 -0.32
CA LEU A 78 2.37 -16.35 -1.63
C LEU A 78 3.40 -15.68 -2.56
N LEU A 79 4.09 -14.64 -2.09
CA LEU A 79 5.13 -13.97 -2.87
C LEU A 79 6.25 -14.93 -3.26
N LYS A 80 6.72 -15.76 -2.31
CA LYS A 80 7.74 -16.78 -2.59
C LYS A 80 7.29 -17.78 -3.66
N GLU A 81 6.03 -18.20 -3.65
CA GLU A 81 5.53 -19.12 -4.68
C GLU A 81 5.44 -18.44 -6.05
N MET A 82 4.99 -17.19 -6.12
CA MET A 82 5.00 -16.42 -7.37
C MET A 82 6.42 -16.29 -7.93
N VAL A 83 7.40 -16.00 -7.06
CA VAL A 83 8.82 -15.93 -7.44
C VAL A 83 9.32 -17.29 -7.94
N ALA A 84 9.04 -18.38 -7.22
CA ALA A 84 9.45 -19.73 -7.61
C ALA A 84 8.87 -20.17 -8.96
N LYS A 85 7.68 -19.68 -9.33
CA LYS A 85 7.05 -19.92 -10.64
C LYS A 85 7.56 -18.98 -11.75
N GLY A 86 8.47 -18.06 -11.44
CA GLY A 86 9.00 -17.07 -12.37
C GLY A 86 7.96 -16.00 -12.75
N PHE A 87 6.99 -15.73 -11.87
CA PHE A 87 6.03 -14.65 -12.01
C PHE A 87 6.63 -13.39 -11.37
N LEU A 88 7.63 -12.79 -12.02
CA LEU A 88 8.38 -11.65 -11.46
C LEU A 88 7.85 -10.30 -11.94
N GLY A 89 6.69 -10.27 -12.58
CA GLY A 89 6.07 -9.07 -13.12
C GLY A 89 6.51 -8.76 -14.55
N ARG A 90 6.58 -7.47 -14.88
CA ARG A 90 6.75 -6.98 -16.25
C ARG A 90 8.10 -7.41 -16.85
N LYS A 91 9.15 -7.51 -16.02
CA LYS A 91 10.50 -7.91 -16.45
C LYS A 91 10.60 -9.34 -16.99
N THR A 92 9.72 -10.25 -16.54
CA THR A 92 9.63 -11.63 -17.04
C THR A 92 8.43 -11.85 -17.96
N GLY A 93 7.72 -10.78 -18.33
CA GLY A 93 6.50 -10.88 -19.14
C GLY A 93 5.30 -11.46 -18.39
N LYS A 94 5.39 -11.70 -17.08
CA LYS A 94 4.30 -12.28 -16.28
C LYS A 94 4.51 -12.06 -14.78
N GLY A 95 3.44 -11.67 -14.09
CA GLY A 95 3.31 -11.50 -12.64
C GLY A 95 1.87 -11.83 -12.23
N CYS A 96 1.17 -10.87 -11.61
CA CYS A 96 -0.30 -10.87 -11.49
C CYS A 96 -0.97 -10.90 -12.87
N PHE A 97 -0.37 -10.21 -13.84
CA PHE A 97 -0.82 -10.16 -15.23
C PHE A 97 0.20 -10.82 -16.17
N ILE A 98 -0.23 -11.11 -17.41
CA ILE A 98 0.66 -11.47 -18.51
C ILE A 98 0.92 -10.23 -19.36
N TYR A 99 2.18 -10.01 -19.69
CA TYR A 99 2.67 -8.88 -20.48
C TYR A 99 3.26 -9.41 -21.78
N GLN A 100 2.59 -9.13 -22.90
CA GLN A 100 3.05 -9.48 -24.23
C GLN A 100 3.42 -8.21 -25.00
N ALA A 101 4.57 -8.23 -25.68
CA ALA A 101 5.00 -7.11 -26.51
C ALA A 101 3.97 -6.85 -27.63
N GLY A 102 3.58 -5.59 -27.83
CA GLY A 102 2.66 -5.17 -28.89
C GLY A 102 1.16 -5.46 -28.61
N VAL A 103 0.81 -6.14 -27.52
CA VAL A 103 -0.59 -6.37 -27.13
C VAL A 103 -1.08 -5.24 -26.24
N LYS A 104 -2.18 -4.59 -26.64
CA LYS A 104 -2.86 -3.59 -25.79
C LYS A 104 -3.70 -4.30 -24.73
N GLY A 105 -3.44 -3.96 -23.48
CA GLY A 105 -4.18 -4.50 -22.33
C GLY A 105 -3.39 -5.56 -21.56
N LYS A 106 -3.89 -5.89 -20.37
CA LYS A 106 -3.28 -6.86 -19.46
C LYS A 106 -4.28 -8.01 -19.26
N THR A 107 -3.83 -9.23 -19.55
CA THR A 107 -4.60 -10.44 -19.24
C THR A 107 -4.18 -10.94 -17.87
N LEU A 108 -5.12 -11.49 -17.09
CA LEU A 108 -4.78 -12.11 -15.81
C LEU A 108 -3.89 -13.32 -16.07
N ASN A 109 -2.85 -13.50 -15.25
CA ASN A 109 -2.04 -14.71 -15.28
C ASN A 109 -2.81 -15.86 -14.61
N PRO A 110 -3.21 -16.93 -15.34
CA PRO A 110 -3.95 -18.04 -14.75
C PRO A 110 -3.18 -18.72 -13.61
N GLY A 111 -1.85 -18.84 -13.74
CA GLY A 111 -1.02 -19.42 -12.69
C GLY A 111 -0.96 -18.55 -11.44
N ALA A 112 -0.98 -17.21 -11.58
CA ALA A 112 -1.09 -16.31 -10.43
C ALA A 112 -2.46 -16.44 -9.77
N LYS A 113 -3.53 -16.56 -10.56
CA LYS A 113 -4.88 -16.78 -10.04
C LYS A 113 -4.98 -18.07 -9.21
N GLU A 114 -4.39 -19.16 -9.68
CA GLU A 114 -4.33 -20.42 -8.92
C GLU A 114 -3.62 -20.25 -7.58
N ILE A 115 -2.52 -19.49 -7.54
CA ILE A 115 -1.81 -19.17 -6.30
C ILE A 115 -2.73 -18.34 -5.38
N PHE A 116 -3.35 -17.26 -5.88
CA PHE A 116 -4.25 -16.42 -5.08
C PHE A 116 -5.42 -17.22 -4.48
N GLU A 117 -6.03 -18.12 -5.25
CA GLU A 117 -7.13 -18.97 -4.75
C GLU A 117 -6.66 -19.95 -3.66
N ARG A 118 -5.43 -20.49 -3.75
CA ARG A 118 -4.88 -21.36 -2.68
C ARG A 118 -4.56 -20.61 -1.40
N PHE A 119 -4.09 -19.37 -1.52
CA PHE A 119 -3.76 -18.51 -0.38
C PHE A 119 -4.92 -17.61 0.06
N LYS A 120 -6.13 -17.93 -0.40
CA LYS A 120 -7.30 -17.10 -0.17
C LYS A 120 -7.66 -17.03 1.30
N LEU A 121 -7.96 -15.82 1.77
CA LEU A 121 -8.40 -15.55 3.13
C LEU A 121 -9.84 -15.03 3.11
N PRO A 122 -10.63 -15.28 4.16
CA PRO A 122 -11.94 -14.66 4.28
C PRO A 122 -11.80 -13.15 4.43
N ALA A 123 -12.54 -12.39 3.62
CA ALA A 123 -12.66 -10.95 3.76
C ALA A 123 -13.61 -10.61 4.92
N ASN A 124 -13.26 -9.64 5.76
CA ASN A 124 -14.21 -9.10 6.73
C ASN A 124 -15.09 -8.04 6.05
N LEU A 125 -16.37 -8.37 5.85
CA LEU A 125 -17.31 -7.54 5.11
C LEU A 125 -17.48 -6.12 5.67
N GLU A 126 -17.24 -5.91 6.97
CA GLU A 126 -17.35 -4.58 7.59
C GLU A 126 -16.28 -3.60 7.10
N VAL A 127 -15.17 -4.10 6.56
CA VAL A 127 -13.99 -3.33 6.10
C VAL A 127 -13.53 -3.75 4.69
N SER A 128 -14.47 -4.27 3.89
CA SER A 128 -14.21 -4.76 2.52
C SER A 128 -14.99 -4.02 1.43
N SER A 129 -15.60 -2.87 1.75
CA SER A 129 -16.15 -1.99 0.72
C SER A 129 -15.03 -1.44 -0.17
N ASP A 130 -15.35 -0.99 -1.38
CA ASP A 130 -14.33 -0.42 -2.27
C ASP A 130 -13.67 0.83 -1.63
N GLU A 131 -14.43 1.65 -0.88
CA GLU A 131 -13.89 2.76 -0.08
C GLU A 131 -12.96 2.27 1.03
N ASP A 132 -13.31 1.18 1.72
CA ASP A 132 -12.45 0.63 2.77
C ASP A 132 -11.16 0.05 2.20
N ILE A 133 -11.20 -0.64 1.05
CA ILE A 133 -9.99 -1.11 0.37
C ILE A 133 -9.08 0.06 0.02
N GLN A 134 -9.63 1.15 -0.52
CA GLN A 134 -8.88 2.37 -0.83
C GLN A 134 -8.25 2.96 0.44
N LEU A 135 -9.04 3.15 1.49
CA LEU A 135 -8.57 3.74 2.74
C LEU A 135 -7.61 2.83 3.52
N ARG A 136 -7.71 1.50 3.41
CA ARG A 136 -6.71 0.58 3.97
C ARG A 136 -5.34 0.84 3.35
N LEU A 137 -5.27 0.91 2.01
CA LEU A 137 -4.03 1.19 1.28
C LEU A 137 -3.46 2.58 1.59
N VAL A 138 -4.33 3.60 1.53
CA VAL A 138 -3.97 5.01 1.72
C VAL A 138 -3.55 5.29 3.16
N SER A 139 -4.30 4.78 4.14
CA SER A 139 -3.99 5.03 5.56
C SER A 139 -2.64 4.47 5.96
N ARG A 140 -2.27 3.28 5.46
CA ARG A 140 -0.95 2.69 5.70
C ARG A 140 0.18 3.50 5.09
N PHE A 141 0.00 4.00 3.86
CA PHE A 141 0.96 4.91 3.23
C PHE A 141 1.13 6.20 4.04
N VAL A 142 0.01 6.84 4.36
CA VAL A 142 -0.03 8.14 5.03
C VAL A 142 0.55 8.04 6.44
N ASN A 143 0.23 6.98 7.18
CA ASN A 143 0.77 6.78 8.52
C ASN A 143 2.30 6.58 8.51
N GLU A 144 2.86 5.85 7.53
CA GLU A 144 4.32 5.79 7.36
C GLU A 144 4.92 7.12 6.93
N ALA A 145 4.23 7.91 6.12
CA ALA A 145 4.71 9.25 5.77
C ALA A 145 4.81 10.14 7.02
N VAL A 146 3.79 10.11 7.90
CA VAL A 146 3.82 10.82 9.18
C VAL A 146 4.91 10.27 10.10
N LEU A 147 5.13 8.95 10.15
CA LEU A 147 6.25 8.37 10.87
C LEU A 147 7.60 8.83 10.32
N CYS A 148 7.76 8.95 9.00
CA CYS A 148 9.00 9.45 8.41
C CYS A 148 9.26 10.91 8.82
N LEU A 149 8.21 11.73 8.95
CA LEU A 149 8.33 13.07 9.52
C LEU A 149 8.67 13.04 11.01
N GLN A 150 7.98 12.19 11.78
CA GLN A 150 8.20 12.02 13.22
C GLN A 150 9.62 11.56 13.54
N ASP A 151 10.17 10.66 12.74
CA ASP A 151 11.51 10.09 12.89
C ASP A 151 12.61 11.00 12.30
N GLY A 152 12.25 12.16 11.75
CA GLY A 152 13.19 13.10 11.13
C GLY A 152 13.83 12.60 9.83
N ILE A 153 13.21 11.62 9.15
CA ILE A 153 13.61 11.18 7.81
C ILE A 153 13.17 12.20 6.76
N LEU A 154 11.98 12.75 6.93
CA LEU A 154 11.53 13.94 6.19
C LEU A 154 11.85 15.18 7.00
N ASN A 155 12.38 16.21 6.33
CA ASN A 155 12.63 17.51 6.97
C ASN A 155 11.32 18.28 7.17
N ASP A 156 10.43 18.24 6.17
CA ASP A 156 9.15 18.90 6.23
C ASP A 156 8.04 18.19 5.43
N PRO A 157 6.76 18.48 5.72
CA PRO A 157 5.61 17.88 5.04
C PRO A 157 5.54 18.16 3.53
N THR A 158 6.09 19.29 3.07
CA THR A 158 6.06 19.67 1.66
C THR A 158 6.96 18.80 0.80
N GLU A 159 8.17 18.53 1.28
CA GLU A 159 9.07 17.57 0.64
C GLU A 159 8.43 16.18 0.57
N GLY A 160 7.78 15.75 1.66
CA GLY A 160 7.04 14.49 1.69
C GLY A 160 5.92 14.42 0.63
N ASP A 161 5.09 15.47 0.55
CA ASP A 161 4.02 15.54 -0.46
C ASP A 161 4.55 15.45 -1.89
N ILE A 162 5.60 16.22 -2.20
CA ILE A 162 6.24 16.24 -3.52
C ILE A 162 6.81 14.86 -3.84
N GLY A 163 7.57 14.27 -2.92
CA GLY A 163 8.16 12.94 -3.07
C GLY A 163 7.11 11.86 -3.28
N ALA A 164 5.99 11.92 -2.55
CA ALA A 164 4.91 10.96 -2.68
C ALA A 164 4.20 11.06 -4.04
N VAL A 165 3.85 12.26 -4.48
CA VAL A 165 3.11 12.47 -5.74
C VAL A 165 3.97 12.13 -6.95
N PHE A 166 5.20 12.66 -7.01
CA PHE A 166 6.05 12.51 -8.19
C PHE A 166 6.91 11.25 -8.17
N GLY A 167 7.24 10.71 -7.00
CA GLY A 167 8.09 9.52 -6.85
C GLY A 167 7.33 8.22 -6.61
N LEU A 168 6.22 8.26 -5.88
CA LEU A 168 5.51 7.06 -5.40
C LEU A 168 4.13 6.86 -6.03
N GLY A 169 3.69 7.82 -6.85
CA GLY A 169 2.37 7.76 -7.48
C GLY A 169 1.21 7.95 -6.51
N PHE A 170 1.43 8.65 -5.39
CA PHE A 170 0.32 9.05 -4.52
C PHE A 170 -0.68 9.90 -5.32
N PRO A 171 -2.00 9.73 -5.14
CA PRO A 171 -3.01 10.38 -5.98
C PRO A 171 -2.79 11.91 -6.10
N PRO A 172 -2.45 12.43 -7.29
CA PRO A 172 -2.12 13.85 -7.45
C PRO A 172 -3.27 14.78 -7.09
N CYS A 173 -4.52 14.33 -7.29
CA CYS A 173 -5.73 15.07 -6.92
C CYS A 173 -5.87 15.29 -5.40
N LEU A 174 -5.21 14.47 -4.58
CA LEU A 174 -5.17 14.63 -3.12
C LEU A 174 -3.97 15.47 -2.66
N GLY A 175 -3.00 15.71 -3.55
CA GLY A 175 -1.90 16.65 -3.35
C GLY A 175 -0.77 16.16 -2.45
N GLY A 176 -0.75 14.88 -2.08
CA GLY A 176 0.25 14.25 -1.20
C GLY A 176 -0.34 13.80 0.15
N PRO A 177 0.34 12.92 0.90
CA PRO A 177 -0.16 12.36 2.15
C PRO A 177 -0.47 13.41 3.23
N PHE A 178 0.33 14.47 3.35
CA PHE A 178 0.14 15.51 4.37
C PHE A 178 -0.97 16.48 3.97
N LYS A 179 -1.00 16.90 2.70
CA LYS A 179 -2.12 17.69 2.18
C LYS A 179 -3.44 16.92 2.23
N PHE A 180 -3.42 15.61 1.96
CA PHE A 180 -4.57 14.73 2.15
C PHE A 180 -5.05 14.73 3.60
N LEU A 181 -4.15 14.59 4.58
CA LEU A 181 -4.52 14.64 6.00
C LEU A 181 -5.20 15.94 6.40
N ASP A 182 -4.70 17.07 5.89
CA ASP A 182 -5.25 18.38 6.20
C ASP A 182 -6.66 18.60 5.63
N ALA A 183 -6.92 18.03 4.45
CA ALA A 183 -8.21 18.10 3.78
C ALA A 183 -9.22 17.06 4.31
N TYR A 184 -8.78 15.81 4.49
CA TYR A 184 -9.63 14.71 4.95
C TYR A 184 -9.95 14.83 6.44
N GLY A 185 -8.95 15.20 7.24
CA GLY A 185 -8.98 15.30 8.70
C GLY A 185 -8.23 14.15 9.36
N ALA A 186 -7.21 14.48 10.16
CA ALA A 186 -6.42 13.51 10.92
C ALA A 186 -7.28 12.65 11.86
N ASN A 187 -8.30 13.24 12.50
CA ASN A 187 -9.24 12.52 13.35
C ASN A 187 -10.02 11.45 12.58
N LYS A 188 -10.55 11.79 11.39
CA LYS A 188 -11.30 10.84 10.57
C LYS A 188 -10.43 9.69 10.09
N LEU A 189 -9.16 9.97 9.73
CA LEU A 189 -8.24 8.91 9.34
C LEU A 189 -7.91 8.00 10.53
N VAL A 190 -7.66 8.55 11.71
CA VAL A 190 -7.44 7.77 12.94
C VAL A 190 -8.65 6.87 13.26
N ASP A 191 -9.87 7.36 13.11
CA ASP A 191 -11.07 6.56 13.36
C ASP A 191 -11.18 5.38 12.37
N LYS A 192 -10.91 5.61 11.09
CA LYS A 192 -10.85 4.54 10.07
C LYS A 192 -9.74 3.54 10.38
N MET A 193 -8.55 4.02 10.73
CA MET A 193 -7.41 3.17 11.09
C MET A 193 -7.71 2.29 12.30
N LYS A 194 -8.36 2.83 13.35
CA LYS A 194 -8.80 2.03 14.51
C LYS A 194 -9.83 0.96 14.14
N LYS A 195 -10.72 1.25 13.19
CA LYS A 195 -11.65 0.26 12.64
C LYS A 195 -10.91 -0.86 11.89
N TYR A 196 -9.85 -0.53 11.15
CA TYR A 196 -9.03 -1.54 10.49
C TYR A 196 -8.16 -2.32 11.49
N GLU A 197 -7.63 -1.65 12.50
CA GLU A 197 -6.85 -2.24 13.59
C GLU A 197 -7.66 -3.28 14.39
N SER A 198 -8.95 -3.06 14.63
CA SER A 198 -9.78 -4.05 15.32
C SER A 198 -9.98 -5.36 14.53
N VAL A 199 -9.75 -5.34 13.22
CA VAL A 199 -9.89 -6.50 12.32
C VAL A 199 -8.54 -7.12 11.98
N TYR A 200 -7.54 -6.29 11.69
CA TYR A 200 -6.25 -6.70 11.13
C TYR A 200 -5.08 -6.52 12.10
N GLY A 201 -5.31 -5.89 13.25
CA GLY A 201 -4.32 -5.70 14.29
C GLY A 201 -3.36 -4.53 14.02
N SER A 202 -2.16 -4.64 14.60
CA SER A 202 -1.21 -3.53 14.75
C SER A 202 -0.66 -2.95 13.43
N GLU A 203 -0.90 -3.63 12.31
CA GLU A 203 -0.58 -3.12 10.96
C GLU A 203 -1.23 -1.76 10.67
N PHE A 204 -2.35 -1.48 11.34
CA PHE A 204 -3.13 -0.26 11.20
C PHE A 204 -3.05 0.67 12.42
N SER A 205 -2.18 0.41 13.40
CA SER A 205 -2.05 1.30 14.55
C SER A 205 -1.57 2.70 14.11
N PRO A 206 -2.31 3.77 14.42
CA PRO A 206 -1.88 5.14 14.12
C PRO A 206 -0.61 5.50 14.89
N CYS A 207 0.32 6.21 14.26
CA CYS A 207 1.51 6.71 14.95
C CYS A 207 1.18 7.86 15.92
N GLN A 208 2.10 8.12 16.85
CA GLN A 208 1.88 9.10 17.92
C GLN A 208 1.63 10.52 17.37
N MET A 209 2.42 10.96 16.40
CA MET A 209 2.23 12.28 15.77
C MET A 209 0.84 12.40 15.11
N LEU A 210 0.37 11.35 14.42
CA LEU A 210 -0.97 11.36 13.82
C LEU A 210 -2.06 11.43 14.89
N LEU A 211 -1.91 10.70 16.01
CA LEU A 211 -2.83 10.78 17.15
C LEU A 211 -2.87 12.18 17.78
N ASP A 212 -1.73 12.86 17.85
CA ASP A 212 -1.66 14.20 18.43
C ASP A 212 -2.30 15.27 17.54
N TYR A 213 -2.18 15.12 16.21
CA TYR A 213 -2.92 15.95 15.25
C TYR A 213 -4.42 15.62 15.23
N ALA A 214 -4.81 14.37 15.50
CA ALA A 214 -6.22 14.00 15.60
C ALA A 214 -6.93 14.61 16.81
N LYS A 215 -6.20 14.92 17.90
CA LYS A 215 -6.77 15.56 19.12
C LYS A 215 -7.10 17.04 18.91
N ASP A 216 -6.45 17.71 17.97
CA ASP A 216 -6.59 19.14 17.72
C ASP A 216 -6.82 19.38 16.22
N THR A 217 -8.09 19.49 15.84
CA THR A 217 -8.50 19.66 14.44
C THR A 217 -8.09 21.00 13.82
N SER A 218 -7.59 21.94 14.63
CA SER A 218 -7.03 23.20 14.14
C SER A 218 -5.60 23.04 13.60
N LYS A 219 -4.87 21.99 14.02
CA LYS A 219 -3.53 21.71 13.53
C LYS A 219 -3.57 21.22 12.09
N LYS A 220 -2.58 21.67 11.32
CA LYS A 220 -2.35 21.29 9.93
C LYS A 220 -0.88 20.93 9.74
N PHE A 221 -0.61 19.93 8.91
CA PHE A 221 0.74 19.58 8.52
C PHE A 221 1.29 20.59 7.53
N ARG A 222 0.45 21.07 6.61
CA ARG A 222 0.71 22.18 5.71
C ARG A 222 0.24 23.47 6.41
N HIS A 223 1.20 24.33 6.75
CA HIS A 223 0.93 25.69 7.21
C HIS A 223 0.13 26.49 6.17
#